data_AF-A0A851BRP1-F1
#
_entry.id   AF-A0A851BRP1-F1
#
_cell.length_a   1.000
_cell.length_b   1.000
_cell.length_c   1.000
_cell.angle_alpha   90.00
_cell.angle_beta   90.00
_cell.angle_gamma   90.00
#
_symmetry.space_group_name_H-M   'P 1'
#
loop_
_entity.id
_entity.type
_entity.pdbx_description
1 polymer ?
#
loop_
_entity_poly.entity_id
_entity_poly.type
_entity_poly.pdbx_seq_one_letter_code
_entity_poly.pdbx_strand_id
1 'polypeptide(L)'
;PSQCDLLCPQNYPLYIRSVPTENELKFHYTVHTSLDVVDEKISAMGKALVDQRELYLGLLYPTEDYKVYGYVTNSKVKFVMVVDSSNTALRDNEIRSMFRKLHNSYTDIMCNPFYNPGDRIHSRAFDTMVNSMMMQVC
;
A
#
# COMPACT_ATOMS: atom_id res chain seq x y z
N PRO A 1 -9.91 7.21 10.13
CA PRO A 1 -10.18 6.61 8.80
C PRO A 1 -8.90 6.09 8.16
N SER A 2 -8.96 4.90 7.58
CA SER A 2 -7.78 4.12 7.18
C SER A 2 -8.10 3.40 5.88
N GLN A 3 -7.27 3.60 4.86
CA GLN A 3 -7.40 2.90 3.57
C GLN A 3 -6.07 2.26 3.20
N CYS A 4 -6.12 1.00 2.79
CA CYS A 4 -4.96 0.28 2.26
C CYS A 4 -5.35 -0.24 0.88
N ASP A 5 -4.64 0.24 -0.13
CA ASP A 5 -4.85 -0.14 -1.52
C ASP A 5 -3.62 -0.84 -2.08
N LEU A 6 -3.87 -1.91 -2.84
CA LEU A 6 -2.87 -2.73 -3.50
C LEU A 6 -3.00 -2.57 -5.01
N LEU A 7 -1.97 -2.03 -5.64
CA LEU A 7 -1.97 -1.73 -7.07
C LEU A 7 -0.96 -2.63 -7.80
N CYS A 8 -1.43 -3.29 -8.84
CA CYS A 8 -0.62 -4.08 -9.77
C CYS A 8 0.43 -3.18 -10.45
N PRO A 9 1.53 -3.73 -11.02
CA PRO A 9 2.51 -2.97 -11.79
C PRO A 9 1.92 -2.17 -12.97
N GLN A 10 0.72 -2.52 -13.46
CA GLN A 10 0.01 -1.82 -14.54
C GLN A 10 -1.01 -0.78 -14.03
N ASN A 11 -0.92 -0.34 -12.77
CA ASN A 11 -1.87 0.57 -12.12
C ASN A 11 -3.33 0.04 -12.09
N TYR A 12 -3.51 -1.27 -12.29
CA TYR A 12 -4.80 -1.93 -12.07
C TYR A 12 -4.93 -2.31 -10.59
N PRO A 13 -6.01 -1.93 -9.90
CA PRO A 13 -6.19 -2.31 -8.49
C PRO A 13 -6.42 -3.81 -8.36
N LEU A 14 -5.49 -4.50 -7.69
CA LEU A 14 -5.63 -5.93 -7.34
C LEU A 14 -6.48 -6.10 -6.09
N TYR A 15 -6.46 -5.11 -5.21
CA TYR A 15 -7.19 -5.10 -3.96
C TYR A 15 -7.38 -3.65 -3.47
N ILE A 16 -8.60 -3.31 -3.06
CA ILE A 16 -8.96 -2.00 -2.50
C ILE A 16 -9.72 -2.27 -1.21
N ARG A 17 -9.38 -1.55 -0.15
CA ARG A 17 -10.12 -1.63 1.12
C ARG A 17 -10.07 -0.30 1.86
N SER A 18 -11.26 0.18 2.23
CA SER A 18 -11.48 1.46 2.89
C SER A 18 -12.30 1.29 4.17
N VAL A 19 -11.95 2.04 5.23
CA VAL A 19 -12.76 2.16 6.45
C VAL A 19 -12.76 3.61 6.92
N PRO A 20 -13.92 4.30 7.00
CA PRO A 20 -15.28 3.86 6.65
C PRO A 20 -15.53 3.87 5.14
N THR A 21 -16.50 3.07 4.68
CA THR A 21 -16.84 2.89 3.26
C THR A 21 -17.50 4.11 2.61
N GLU A 22 -17.98 5.07 3.38
CA GLU A 22 -18.69 6.27 2.89
C GLU A 22 -17.81 7.18 2.03
N ASN A 23 -16.48 7.13 2.21
CA ASN A 23 -15.50 7.99 1.53
C ASN A 23 -14.64 7.23 0.51
N GLU A 24 -15.05 6.04 0.07
CA GLU A 24 -14.28 5.18 -0.83
C GLU A 24 -13.79 5.89 -2.10
N LEU A 25 -14.64 6.72 -2.72
CA LEU A 25 -14.30 7.46 -3.94
C LEU A 25 -13.20 8.51 -3.71
N LYS A 26 -13.24 9.23 -2.56
CA LYS A 26 -12.23 10.24 -2.21
C LYS A 26 -10.86 9.57 -2.10
N PHE A 27 -10.80 8.46 -1.40
CA PHE A 27 -9.54 7.76 -1.21
C PHE A 27 -9.04 7.07 -2.48
N HIS A 28 -9.93 6.53 -3.32
CA HIS A 28 -9.55 5.99 -4.63
C HIS A 28 -8.85 7.06 -5.48
N TYR A 29 -9.36 8.30 -5.46
CA TYR A 29 -8.71 9.42 -6.13
C TYR A 29 -7.35 9.76 -5.52
N THR A 30 -7.25 9.85 -4.18
CA THR A 30 -5.99 10.09 -3.46
C THR A 30 -4.92 9.06 -3.81
N VAL A 31 -5.30 7.79 -3.86
CA VAL A 31 -4.38 6.71 -4.19
C VAL A 31 -3.98 6.78 -5.67
N HIS A 32 -4.92 7.04 -6.57
CA HIS A 32 -4.63 7.18 -8.00
C HIS A 32 -3.61 8.31 -8.27
N THR A 33 -3.80 9.49 -7.68
CA THR A 33 -2.88 10.62 -7.85
C THR A 33 -1.52 10.39 -7.17
N SER A 34 -1.47 9.53 -6.15
CA SER A 34 -0.20 9.19 -5.48
C SER A 34 0.73 8.32 -6.34
N LEU A 35 0.20 7.66 -7.37
CA LEU A 35 0.98 6.79 -8.25
C LEU A 35 2.05 7.55 -9.03
N ASP A 36 1.78 8.79 -9.44
CA ASP A 36 2.74 9.64 -10.14
C ASP A 36 3.96 9.93 -9.24
N VAL A 37 3.71 10.21 -7.95
CA VAL A 37 4.76 10.45 -6.95
C VAL A 37 5.59 9.18 -6.70
N VAL A 38 4.93 8.01 -6.68
CA VAL A 38 5.62 6.72 -6.57
C VAL A 38 6.56 6.50 -7.75
N ASP A 39 6.09 6.75 -8.97
CA ASP A 39 6.88 6.55 -10.19
C ASP A 39 8.07 7.52 -10.29
N GLU A 40 7.89 8.78 -9.85
CA GLU A 40 8.97 9.75 -9.74
C GLU A 40 10.04 9.29 -8.74
N LYS A 41 9.63 8.84 -7.54
CA LYS A 41 10.56 8.33 -6.52
C LYS A 41 11.33 7.10 -7.01
N ILE A 42 10.65 6.14 -7.65
CA ILE A 42 11.33 4.97 -8.25
C ILE A 42 12.36 5.41 -9.29
N SER A 43 12.00 6.38 -10.13
CA SER A 43 12.89 6.90 -11.19
C SER A 43 14.10 7.65 -10.64
N ALA A 44 13.93 8.37 -9.53
CA ALA A 44 15.01 9.05 -8.83
C ALA A 44 15.96 8.05 -8.14
N MET A 45 15.43 7.00 -7.51
CA MET A 45 16.22 5.94 -6.88
C MET A 45 17.07 5.16 -7.88
N GLY A 46 16.60 4.97 -9.12
CA GLY A 46 17.36 4.33 -10.20
C GLY A 46 18.66 5.05 -10.56
N LYS A 47 18.80 6.33 -10.20
CA LYS A 47 20.00 7.16 -10.46
C LYS A 47 21.02 7.12 -9.31
N ALA A 48 20.61 6.68 -8.11
CA ALA A 48 21.45 6.56 -6.93
C ALA A 48 21.74 5.07 -6.65
N LEU A 49 22.73 4.51 -7.36
CA LEU A 49 23.11 3.10 -7.22
C LEU A 49 23.75 2.79 -5.85
N VAL A 50 23.39 1.64 -5.30
CA VAL A 50 24.21 0.58 -4.67
C VAL A 50 23.79 0.08 -3.27
N ASP A 51 23.37 0.89 -2.29
CA ASP A 51 23.40 0.37 -0.89
C ASP A 51 22.09 0.29 -0.11
N GLN A 52 20.95 0.65 -0.69
CA GLN A 52 19.65 0.41 -0.07
C GLN A 52 18.60 0.16 -1.16
N ARG A 53 18.29 -1.11 -1.47
CA ARG A 53 17.01 -1.46 -2.12
C ARG A 53 15.89 -1.27 -1.11
N GLU A 54 15.67 -0.02 -0.72
CA GLU A 54 14.64 0.29 0.25
C GLU A 54 13.28 0.21 -0.46
N LEU A 55 12.55 -0.87 -0.18
CA LEU A 55 11.22 -1.12 -0.74
C LEU A 55 10.19 -0.12 -0.20
N TYR A 56 10.46 0.49 0.93
CA TYR A 56 9.60 1.49 1.55
C TYR A 56 9.97 2.89 1.07
N LEU A 57 9.02 3.58 0.43
CA LEU A 57 9.23 4.92 -0.13
C LEU A 57 8.99 6.05 0.88
N GLY A 58 8.55 5.70 2.09
CA GLY A 58 8.18 6.66 3.13
C GLY A 58 6.83 7.33 2.89
N LEU A 59 6.68 8.48 3.54
CA LEU A 59 5.61 9.43 3.26
C LEU A 59 5.77 9.95 1.81
N LEU A 60 4.73 9.80 1.00
CA LEU A 60 4.66 10.34 -0.36
C LEU A 60 4.31 11.82 -0.29
N TYR A 61 3.16 12.13 0.32
CA TYR A 61 2.74 13.48 0.63
C TYR A 61 1.71 13.49 1.78
N PRO A 62 1.69 14.56 2.60
CA PRO A 62 0.62 14.81 3.55
C PRO A 62 -0.54 15.57 2.89
N THR A 63 -1.75 15.34 3.40
CA THR A 63 -2.97 16.14 3.17
C THR A 63 -3.43 16.69 4.53
N GLU A 64 -4.40 17.60 4.55
CA GLU A 64 -4.98 18.15 5.79
C GLU A 64 -5.39 17.05 6.79
N ASP A 65 -6.16 16.07 6.31
CA ASP A 65 -6.71 15.01 7.17
C ASP A 65 -5.92 13.70 7.14
N TYR A 66 -5.02 13.53 6.15
CA TYR A 66 -4.43 12.21 5.84
C TYR A 66 -2.94 12.25 5.53
N LYS A 67 -2.25 11.14 5.80
CA LYS A 67 -0.87 10.86 5.38
C LYS A 67 -0.88 9.70 4.40
N VAL A 68 -0.23 9.89 3.24
CA VAL A 68 -0.15 8.86 2.19
C VAL A 68 1.25 8.27 2.17
N TYR A 69 1.36 6.97 2.37
CA TYR A 69 2.62 6.22 2.39
C TYR A 69 2.70 5.26 1.21
N GLY A 70 3.93 5.05 0.71
CA GLY A 70 4.20 4.18 -0.44
C GLY A 70 5.20 3.07 -0.13
N TYR A 71 4.98 1.92 -0.76
CA TYR A 71 5.91 0.79 -0.76
C TYR A 71 5.91 0.11 -2.12
N VAL A 72 7.07 -0.28 -2.63
CA VAL A 72 7.22 -0.89 -3.95
C VAL A 72 8.08 -2.13 -3.84
N THR A 73 7.55 -3.25 -4.33
CA THR A 73 8.25 -4.53 -4.35
C THR A 73 9.28 -4.58 -5.49
N ASN A 74 10.19 -5.56 -5.43
CA ASN A 74 11.15 -5.81 -6.51
C ASN A 74 10.46 -6.17 -7.84
N SER A 75 9.26 -6.79 -7.79
CA SER A 75 8.42 -7.11 -8.94
C SER A 75 7.55 -5.94 -9.41
N LYS A 76 7.83 -4.71 -8.94
CA LYS A 76 7.16 -3.46 -9.31
C LYS A 76 5.68 -3.36 -8.91
N VAL A 77 5.24 -4.20 -7.96
CA VAL A 77 3.92 -4.07 -7.34
C VAL A 77 3.96 -2.90 -6.35
N LYS A 78 2.97 -2.02 -6.41
CA LYS A 78 2.89 -0.79 -5.64
C LYS A 78 1.84 -0.94 -4.54
N PHE A 79 2.21 -0.69 -3.29
CA PHE A 79 1.30 -0.67 -2.15
C PHE A 79 1.18 0.78 -1.67
N VAL A 80 -0.05 1.23 -1.44
CA VAL A 80 -0.34 2.57 -0.94
C VAL A 80 -1.21 2.45 0.30
N MET A 81 -0.80 3.14 1.37
CA MET A 81 -1.59 3.23 2.60
C MET A 81 -1.91 4.69 2.89
N VAL A 82 -3.18 4.97 3.14
CA VAL A 82 -3.69 6.28 3.56
C VAL A 82 -4.16 6.14 5.01
N VAL A 83 -3.56 6.92 5.89
CA VAL A 83 -3.88 6.91 7.32
C VAL A 83 -4.25 8.31 7.79
N ASP A 84 -5.06 8.40 8.84
CA ASP A 84 -5.44 9.67 9.46
C ASP A 84 -4.22 10.42 10.00
N SER A 85 -4.11 11.72 9.67
CA SER A 85 -3.05 12.59 10.14
C SER A 85 -3.01 12.74 11.67
N SER A 86 -4.17 12.66 12.32
CA SER A 86 -4.35 12.75 13.78
C SER A 86 -3.90 11.50 14.52
N ASN A 87 -3.76 10.35 13.84
CA ASN A 87 -3.30 9.13 14.46
C ASN A 87 -1.78 9.18 14.71
N THR A 88 -1.40 9.50 15.95
CA THR A 88 0.00 9.61 16.38
C THR A 88 0.64 8.28 16.79
N ALA A 89 -0.15 7.22 16.94
CA ALA A 89 0.35 5.88 17.30
C ALA A 89 1.11 5.24 16.13
N LEU A 90 0.77 5.62 14.90
CA LEU A 90 1.38 5.09 13.68
C LEU A 90 2.66 5.83 13.33
N ARG A 91 3.73 5.42 13.99
CA ARG A 91 5.09 5.84 13.65
C ARG A 91 5.59 5.10 12.41
N ASP A 92 6.63 5.64 11.79
CA ASP A 92 7.23 5.09 10.57
C ASP A 92 7.55 3.58 10.67
N ASN A 93 8.08 3.14 11.81
CA ASN A 93 8.37 1.73 12.07
C ASN A 93 7.14 0.81 12.02
N GLU A 94 5.99 1.30 12.50
CA GLU A 94 4.72 0.55 12.45
C GLU A 94 4.21 0.48 11.01
N ILE A 95 4.27 1.59 10.27
CA ILE A 95 3.93 1.63 8.84
C ILE A 95 4.79 0.64 8.05
N ARG A 96 6.12 0.63 8.28
CA ARG A 96 7.04 -0.34 7.67
C ARG A 96 6.68 -1.78 8.03
N SER A 97 6.28 -2.02 9.28
CA SER A 97 5.85 -3.33 9.76
C SER A 97 4.59 -3.80 9.03
N MET A 98 3.59 -2.92 8.87
CA MET A 98 2.36 -3.19 8.12
C MET A 98 2.65 -3.49 6.65
N PHE A 99 3.48 -2.71 5.98
CA PHE A 99 3.88 -2.99 4.59
C PHE A 99 4.61 -4.33 4.43
N ARG A 100 5.50 -4.70 5.37
CA ARG A 100 6.16 -6.02 5.34
C ARG A 100 5.18 -7.16 5.48
N LYS A 101 4.23 -7.06 6.42
CA LYS A 101 3.17 -8.06 6.59
C LYS A 101 2.26 -8.16 5.35
N LEU A 102 1.92 -7.02 4.74
CA LEU A 102 1.14 -6.97 3.50
C LEU A 102 1.90 -7.66 2.35
N HIS A 103 3.19 -7.35 2.19
CA HIS A 103 4.06 -7.98 1.19
C HIS A 103 4.10 -9.49 1.38
N ASN A 104 4.36 -9.98 2.60
CA ASN A 104 4.44 -11.42 2.86
C ASN A 104 3.14 -12.12 2.48
N SER A 105 1.98 -11.58 2.90
CA SER A 105 0.70 -12.18 2.57
C SER A 105 0.36 -12.10 1.08
N TYR A 106 0.77 -11.03 0.40
CA TYR A 106 0.68 -10.92 -1.06
C TYR A 106 1.51 -12.02 -1.75
N THR A 107 2.75 -12.23 -1.30
CA THR A 107 3.63 -13.29 -1.82
C THR A 107 3.00 -14.67 -1.63
N ASP A 108 2.38 -14.96 -0.49
CA ASP A 108 1.70 -16.24 -0.26
C ASP A 108 0.59 -16.49 -1.29
N ILE A 109 -0.14 -15.45 -1.70
CA ILE A 109 -1.16 -15.54 -2.76
C ILE A 109 -0.51 -15.75 -4.12
N MET A 110 0.54 -14.99 -4.46
CA MET A 110 1.23 -15.12 -5.74
C MET A 110 1.92 -16.48 -5.89
N CYS A 111 2.34 -17.10 -4.80
CA CYS A 111 2.92 -18.43 -4.77
C CYS A 111 1.87 -19.55 -4.82
N ASN A 112 0.57 -19.23 -4.84
CA ASN A 112 -0.48 -20.22 -5.02
C ASN A 112 -0.57 -20.63 -6.50
N PRO A 113 -0.35 -21.92 -6.85
CA PRO A 113 -0.37 -22.39 -8.23
C PRO A 113 -1.75 -22.28 -8.90
N PHE A 114 -2.83 -22.06 -8.13
CA PHE A 114 -4.19 -21.85 -8.64
C PHE A 114 -4.57 -20.38 -8.78
N TYR A 115 -3.69 -19.45 -8.41
CA TYR A 115 -3.94 -18.03 -8.57
C TYR A 115 -3.42 -17.56 -9.93
N ASN A 116 -4.29 -16.93 -10.74
CA ASN A 116 -3.86 -16.34 -12.00
C ASN A 116 -3.28 -14.95 -11.73
N PRO A 117 -2.02 -14.67 -12.12
CA PRO A 117 -1.45 -13.34 -11.99
C PRO A 117 -2.29 -12.29 -12.73
N GLY A 118 -2.70 -11.23 -12.02
CA GLY A 118 -3.50 -10.13 -12.56
C GLY A 118 -4.98 -10.17 -12.16
N ASP A 119 -5.47 -11.31 -11.67
CA ASP A 119 -6.83 -11.40 -11.11
C ASP A 119 -6.93 -10.63 -9.78
N ARG A 120 -8.13 -10.16 -9.45
CA ARG A 120 -8.36 -9.55 -8.13
C ARG A 120 -8.10 -10.57 -7.02
N ILE A 121 -7.54 -10.09 -5.91
CA ILE A 121 -7.28 -10.92 -4.74
C ILE A 121 -8.60 -11.15 -4.00
N HIS A 122 -9.01 -12.41 -3.86
CA HIS A 122 -10.24 -12.82 -3.17
C HIS A 122 -9.97 -13.73 -1.94
N SER A 123 -8.80 -13.60 -1.32
CA SER A 123 -8.39 -14.48 -0.22
C SER A 123 -8.94 -14.02 1.14
N ARG A 124 -9.77 -14.85 1.79
CA ARG A 124 -10.29 -14.59 3.14
C ARG A 124 -9.18 -14.35 4.18
N ALA A 125 -8.08 -15.09 4.06
CA ALA A 125 -6.94 -14.94 4.96
C ALA A 125 -6.28 -13.57 4.80
N PHE A 126 -6.13 -13.12 3.54
CA PHE A 126 -5.62 -11.79 3.22
C PHE A 126 -6.55 -10.69 3.72
N ASP A 127 -7.86 -10.81 3.48
CA ASP A 127 -8.86 -9.86 3.96
C ASP A 127 -8.83 -9.73 5.49
N THR A 128 -8.75 -10.86 6.20
CA THR A 128 -8.68 -10.88 7.67
C THR A 128 -7.42 -10.17 8.17
N MET A 129 -6.28 -10.42 7.52
CA MET A 129 -5.02 -9.78 7.83
C MET A 129 -5.10 -8.26 7.60
N VAL A 130 -5.62 -7.81 6.44
CA VAL A 130 -5.76 -6.37 6.15
C VAL A 130 -6.72 -5.70 7.13
N ASN A 131 -7.86 -6.34 7.43
CA ASN A 131 -8.81 -5.81 8.42
C ASN A 131 -8.18 -5.69 9.81
N SER A 132 -7.33 -6.64 10.22
CA SER A 132 -6.63 -6.56 11.52
C SER A 132 -5.66 -5.37 11.58
N MET A 133 -5.00 -5.03 10.46
CA MET A 133 -4.16 -3.83 10.38
C MET A 133 -5.00 -2.55 10.43
N MET A 134 -6.11 -2.51 9.71
CA MET A 134 -6.99 -1.32 9.67
C MET A 134 -7.65 -1.03 11.01
N MET A 135 -8.00 -2.07 11.78
CA MET A 135 -8.55 -1.93 13.13
C MET A 135 -7.53 -1.40 14.14
N GLN A 136 -6.23 -1.63 13.93
CA GLN A 136 -5.16 -1.02 14.74
C GLN A 136 -4.96 0.48 14.40
N VAL A 137 -5.52 0.95 13.28
CA VAL A 137 -5.40 2.34 12.80
C VAL A 137 -6.65 3.16 13.20
N CYS A 138 -7.74 2.51 13.61
CA CYS A 138 -8.99 3.14 14.03
C CYS A 138 -9.02 3.44 15.53
#